data_AF-A0A7C5MPT3-F1
#
_entry.id   AF-A0A7C5MPT3-F1
#
_cell.length_a   1.000
_cell.length_b   1.000
_cell.length_c   1.000
_cell.angle_alpha   90.00
_cell.angle_beta   90.00
_cell.angle_gamma   90.00
#
_symmetry.space_group_name_H-M   'P 1'
#
loop_
_entity.id
_entity.type
_entity.pdbx_description
1 polymer ?
#
loop_
_entity_poly.entity_id
_entity_poly.type
_entity_poly.pdbx_seq_one_letter_code
_entity_poly.pdbx_strand_id
1 'polypeptide(L)'
;MTEAIYLKDLFQINSRFCRSVNIQADYAANHLSGYIVTPLCRSVLRRLGQGLQAGSRERAWSITGPYGAGKSACALFAARVLSYPKDEQAHELLRAADADLYEELSARLPGLVNGAFLIVPAVGSREPLALVLLRALSKALSHAPHQRPALRECIAQLHALCEQLERGQLVFPALALEAIEQAAAAVHDSPGSPGLLIILDELGKVLEHAALNPGQEDVFLLQELAEHAARSEKHAIGLVVILHQAFERYAARLSPQQQREWAKVQGRFQDMPFLASTEELLHLVGAAIEPSPRIDGLAAVIAAETMRAQDLQLAPRDIAKEHAAQILARCAPLHPTVSLVLGRLFRSHLAQNERSLFAFLSSSEPMGFQSYLQRTRWSSKGKRPFYRLPDLYDYILATMGSVLYAQLQGKRWAEIDEAVNRLPPQCTSLQVQLVKTIGMLGLLGDQVHLKASAAVLSYALADGKEVKAEEVQAELQQLCQWGIAIFRRHRGAYSLWEGSDVDLEERFRQGLRQIDHSVSLAQLLEKQGALQPYLAKRHLHRTGTLRYFAPRITTLENLVETAQSPLEGPTALSSLCWTVRTRRPSRRPRRWRRPPATSKRRVERCCSSPSHGIPPACARRWRRC
;
A
#
# COMPACT_ATOMS: atom_id res chain seq x y z
N MET A 1 -40.02 -31.12 14.64
CA MET A 1 -39.36 -30.78 13.36
C MET A 1 -38.67 -29.44 13.57
N THR A 2 -37.35 -29.39 13.69
CA THR A 2 -36.65 -28.10 13.79
C THR A 2 -36.74 -27.41 12.44
N GLU A 3 -37.50 -26.33 12.36
CA GLU A 3 -37.66 -25.53 11.14
C GLU A 3 -36.29 -25.05 10.65
N ALA A 4 -36.10 -25.02 9.34
CA ALA A 4 -34.85 -24.58 8.74
C ALA A 4 -34.77 -23.04 8.81
N ILE A 5 -33.79 -22.50 9.55
CA ILE A 5 -33.66 -21.07 9.83
C ILE A 5 -32.65 -20.46 8.85
N TYR A 6 -32.91 -19.26 8.32
CA TYR A 6 -31.95 -18.62 7.41
C TYR A 6 -30.73 -18.12 8.17
N LEU A 7 -29.55 -18.20 7.54
CA LEU A 7 -28.33 -17.72 8.18
C LEU A 7 -28.34 -16.21 8.45
N LYS A 8 -29.06 -15.41 7.66
CA LYS A 8 -29.22 -13.96 7.92
C LYS A 8 -29.86 -13.65 9.29
N ASP A 9 -30.66 -14.58 9.82
CA ASP A 9 -31.32 -14.43 11.13
C ASP A 9 -30.37 -14.89 12.27
N LEU A 10 -29.30 -15.61 11.91
CA LEU A 10 -28.28 -16.14 12.83
C LEU A 10 -27.00 -15.33 12.86
N PHE A 11 -26.68 -14.63 11.79
CA PHE A 11 -25.46 -13.84 11.65
C PHE A 11 -25.81 -12.48 11.05
N GLN A 12 -25.54 -11.42 11.81
CA GLN A 12 -25.68 -10.05 11.35
C GLN A 12 -24.29 -9.44 11.13
N ILE A 13 -24.22 -8.49 10.19
CA ILE A 13 -22.97 -7.77 9.93
C ILE A 13 -23.13 -6.36 10.41
N ASN A 14 -22.21 -5.95 11.27
CA ASN A 14 -22.22 -4.60 11.80
C ASN A 14 -21.79 -3.60 10.72
N SER A 15 -22.74 -2.76 10.27
CA SER A 15 -22.55 -1.84 9.16
C SER A 15 -21.63 -0.66 9.46
N ARG A 16 -21.30 -0.42 10.74
CA ARG A 16 -20.47 0.72 11.17
C ARG A 16 -19.00 0.60 10.71
N PHE A 17 -18.55 -0.60 10.35
CA PHE A 17 -17.20 -0.86 9.85
C PHE A 17 -16.91 -0.35 8.43
N CYS A 18 -17.92 0.17 7.71
CA CYS A 18 -17.80 0.49 6.28
C CYS A 18 -17.58 1.99 5.97
N ARG A 19 -17.65 2.88 6.97
CA ARG A 19 -17.57 4.33 6.74
C ARG A 19 -16.12 4.80 6.66
N SER A 20 -15.78 5.58 5.64
CA SER A 20 -14.50 6.30 5.59
C SER A 20 -14.48 7.42 6.63
N VAL A 21 -13.40 7.48 7.40
CA VAL A 21 -13.18 8.53 8.41
C VAL A 21 -12.56 9.75 7.75
N ASN A 22 -13.14 10.92 8.01
CA ASN A 22 -12.49 12.21 7.80
C ASN A 22 -12.12 12.76 9.18
N ILE A 23 -10.83 12.78 9.51
CA ILE A 23 -10.39 13.10 10.88
C ILE A 23 -10.90 14.47 11.35
N GLN A 24 -10.97 15.48 10.48
CA GLN A 24 -11.39 16.83 10.88
C GLN A 24 -12.91 16.91 11.13
N ALA A 25 -13.73 16.29 10.28
CA ALA A 25 -15.18 16.30 10.43
C ALA A 25 -15.66 15.36 11.54
N ASP A 26 -15.11 14.15 11.60
CA ASP A 26 -15.54 13.12 12.56
C ASP A 26 -14.99 13.40 13.97
N TYR A 27 -13.84 14.09 14.10
CA TYR A 27 -13.38 14.61 15.39
C TYR A 27 -14.40 15.61 15.97
N ALA A 28 -14.91 16.54 15.16
CA ALA A 28 -15.92 17.51 15.60
C ALA A 28 -17.29 16.87 15.91
N ALA A 29 -17.68 15.80 15.21
CA ALA A 29 -18.98 15.13 15.37
C ALA A 29 -19.07 14.18 16.59
N ASN A 30 -18.04 14.11 17.42
CA ASN A 30 -17.94 13.22 18.58
C ASN A 30 -18.23 11.72 18.31
N HIS A 31 -17.84 11.19 17.13
CA HIS A 31 -18.24 9.84 16.72
C HIS A 31 -17.13 8.79 16.89
N LEU A 32 -17.22 7.96 17.94
CA LEU A 32 -16.35 6.78 18.16
C LEU A 32 -17.09 5.43 18.20
N SER A 33 -18.42 5.44 18.01
CA SER A 33 -19.23 4.25 18.27
C SER A 33 -18.95 3.11 17.28
N GLY A 34 -18.54 1.95 17.80
CA GLY A 34 -18.23 0.77 17.01
C GLY A 34 -16.79 0.68 16.49
N TYR A 35 -15.88 1.57 16.91
CA TYR A 35 -14.45 1.40 16.62
C TYR A 35 -13.87 0.21 17.38
N ILE A 36 -13.08 -0.63 16.72
CA ILE A 36 -12.34 -1.74 17.35
C ILE A 36 -10.89 -1.32 17.56
N VAL A 37 -10.42 -1.40 18.80
CA VAL A 37 -9.04 -1.10 19.17
C VAL A 37 -8.12 -2.27 18.78
N THR A 38 -7.54 -2.17 17.59
CA THR A 38 -6.61 -3.17 17.02
C THR A 38 -5.23 -3.14 17.71
N PRO A 39 -4.44 -4.24 17.65
CA PRO A 39 -3.08 -4.25 18.18
C PRO A 39 -2.17 -3.19 17.53
N LEU A 40 -2.28 -2.93 16.23
CA LEU A 40 -1.62 -1.79 15.57
C LEU A 40 -1.98 -0.45 16.23
N CYS A 41 -3.27 -0.21 16.51
CA CYS A 41 -3.71 1.02 17.16
C CYS A 41 -3.11 1.16 18.57
N ARG A 42 -3.05 0.07 19.33
CA ARG A 42 -2.38 0.01 20.65
C ARG A 42 -0.90 0.32 20.54
N SER A 43 -0.23 -0.23 19.53
CA SER A 43 1.19 0.06 19.26
C SER A 43 1.43 1.53 18.92
N VAL A 44 0.55 2.15 18.12
CA VAL A 44 0.60 3.59 17.81
C VAL A 44 0.44 4.40 19.09
N LEU A 45 -0.60 4.12 19.88
CA LEU A 45 -0.85 4.79 21.16
C LEU A 45 0.33 4.69 22.12
N ARG A 46 0.93 3.50 22.25
CA ARG A 46 2.11 3.29 23.11
C ARG A 46 3.28 4.17 22.68
N ARG A 47 3.59 4.23 21.37
CA ARG A 47 4.66 5.08 20.84
C ARG A 47 4.37 6.57 21.02
N LEU A 48 3.12 7.00 20.82
CA LEU A 48 2.72 8.38 21.09
C LEU A 48 2.93 8.72 22.57
N GLY A 49 2.51 7.85 23.50
CA GLY A 49 2.75 8.02 24.93
C GLY A 49 4.23 8.12 25.31
N GLN A 50 5.10 7.33 24.67
CA GLN A 50 6.55 7.37 24.88
C GLN A 50 7.19 8.68 24.41
N GLY A 51 6.72 9.27 23.31
CA GLY A 51 7.28 10.52 22.81
C GLY A 51 6.65 11.79 23.39
N LEU A 52 5.38 11.72 23.83
CA LEU A 52 4.67 12.85 24.45
C LEU A 52 5.02 13.04 25.94
N GLN A 53 5.69 12.08 26.59
CA GLN A 53 6.12 12.23 27.97
C GLN A 53 7.13 13.38 28.15
N ALA A 54 7.20 13.91 29.37
CA ALA A 54 8.16 14.96 29.72
C ALA A 54 9.62 14.50 29.46
N GLY A 55 10.43 15.38 28.88
CA GLY A 55 11.84 15.11 28.56
C GLY A 55 12.11 14.28 27.31
N SER A 56 11.08 13.78 26.63
CA SER A 56 11.26 13.06 25.35
C SER A 56 11.44 14.01 24.16
N ARG A 57 12.29 13.60 23.22
CA ARG A 57 12.58 14.32 21.95
C ARG A 57 11.95 13.67 20.72
N GLU A 58 11.29 12.54 20.88
CA GLU A 58 10.69 11.79 19.77
C GLU A 58 9.23 12.20 19.56
N ARG A 59 8.99 13.43 19.07
CA ARG A 59 7.64 14.04 18.99
C ARG A 59 7.08 14.22 17.58
N ALA A 60 7.78 13.69 16.58
CA ALA A 60 7.36 13.70 15.19
C ALA A 60 7.24 12.26 14.68
N TRP A 61 6.06 11.87 14.22
CA TRP A 61 5.76 10.51 13.79
C TRP A 61 5.10 10.49 12.42
N SER A 62 5.43 9.46 11.64
CA SER A 62 4.75 9.17 10.38
C SER A 62 4.04 7.82 10.47
N ILE A 63 2.75 7.78 10.15
CA ILE A 63 1.97 6.54 10.05
C ILE A 63 1.88 6.19 8.57
N THR A 64 2.61 5.14 8.17
CA THR A 64 2.76 4.76 6.76
C THR A 64 2.08 3.43 6.49
N GLY A 65 1.13 3.39 5.55
CA GLY A 65 0.46 2.15 5.19
C GLY A 65 -0.53 2.33 4.06
N PRO A 66 -0.94 1.26 3.36
CA PRO A 66 -1.75 1.36 2.16
C PRO A 66 -3.14 2.00 2.38
N TYR A 67 -3.80 2.39 1.30
CA TYR A 67 -5.18 2.91 1.36
C TYR A 67 -6.13 1.86 1.95
N GLY A 68 -7.07 2.34 2.78
CA GLY A 68 -8.08 1.51 3.42
C GLY A 68 -7.57 0.57 4.50
N ALA A 69 -6.37 0.81 5.06
CA ALA A 69 -5.83 0.06 6.20
C ALA A 69 -6.13 0.74 7.56
N GLY A 70 -7.24 1.45 7.73
CA GLY A 70 -7.62 1.97 9.06
C GLY A 70 -6.80 3.11 9.68
N LYS A 71 -5.71 3.60 9.05
CA LYS A 71 -4.83 4.67 9.60
C LYS A 71 -5.57 5.89 10.16
N SER A 72 -6.48 6.48 9.39
CA SER A 72 -7.23 7.68 9.78
C SER A 72 -8.20 7.40 10.93
N ALA A 73 -8.78 6.19 10.99
CA ALA A 73 -9.64 5.76 12.09
C ALA A 73 -8.82 5.56 13.38
N CYS A 74 -7.65 4.93 13.27
CA CYS A 74 -6.69 4.81 14.37
C CYS A 74 -6.22 6.17 14.87
N ALA A 75 -5.90 7.10 13.96
CA ALA A 75 -5.47 8.44 14.33
C ALA A 75 -6.59 9.23 15.01
N LEU A 76 -7.84 9.10 14.54
CA LEU A 76 -9.01 9.69 15.20
C LEU A 76 -9.20 9.11 16.62
N PHE A 77 -9.12 7.79 16.78
CA PHE A 77 -9.23 7.17 18.10
C PHE A 77 -8.10 7.64 19.03
N ALA A 78 -6.86 7.63 18.56
CA ALA A 78 -5.72 8.12 19.33
C ALA A 78 -5.86 9.60 19.71
N ALA A 79 -6.37 10.42 18.80
CA ALA A 79 -6.67 11.83 19.05
C ALA A 79 -7.63 11.99 20.24
N ARG A 80 -8.70 11.18 20.29
CA ARG A 80 -9.71 11.24 21.36
C ARG A 80 -9.21 10.70 22.68
N VAL A 81 -8.42 9.63 22.67
CA VAL A 81 -7.75 9.15 23.89
C VAL A 81 -6.85 10.24 24.48
N LEU A 82 -6.17 11.02 23.63
CA LEU A 82 -5.23 12.04 24.06
C LEU A 82 -5.85 13.43 24.20
N SER A 83 -7.14 13.61 23.88
CA SER A 83 -7.74 14.95 23.77
C SER A 83 -7.95 15.62 25.11
N TYR A 84 -7.78 16.93 25.13
CA TYR A 84 -8.31 17.82 26.14
C TYR A 84 -9.45 18.67 25.55
N PRO A 85 -10.65 18.71 26.17
CA PRO A 85 -11.06 17.93 27.35
C PRO A 85 -11.10 16.41 27.12
N LYS A 86 -11.06 15.64 28.21
CA LYS A 86 -11.14 14.18 28.19
C LYS A 86 -12.39 13.67 27.47
N ASP A 87 -12.20 12.68 26.60
CA ASP A 87 -13.26 11.89 25.98
C ASP A 87 -13.45 10.57 26.75
N GLU A 88 -14.46 10.51 27.64
CA GLU A 88 -14.70 9.31 28.46
C GLU A 88 -14.97 8.06 27.61
N GLN A 89 -15.66 8.20 26.48
CA GLN A 89 -15.95 7.07 25.60
C GLN A 89 -14.67 6.46 25.05
N ALA A 90 -13.70 7.29 24.65
CA ALA A 90 -12.41 6.82 24.16
C ALA A 90 -11.61 6.08 25.24
N HIS A 91 -11.65 6.59 26.48
CA HIS A 91 -10.97 5.99 27.62
C HIS A 91 -11.57 4.65 28.03
N GLU A 92 -12.90 4.55 28.07
CA GLU A 92 -13.61 3.29 28.34
C GLU A 92 -13.30 2.24 27.28
N LEU A 93 -13.32 2.62 26.00
CA LEU A 93 -12.96 1.74 24.90
C LEU A 93 -11.51 1.24 25.01
N LEU A 94 -10.57 2.12 25.38
CA LEU A 94 -9.18 1.71 25.58
C LEU A 94 -9.02 0.77 26.77
N ARG A 95 -9.60 1.09 27.94
CA ARG A 95 -9.55 0.22 29.14
C ARG A 95 -10.15 -1.17 28.87
N ALA A 96 -11.26 -1.22 28.17
CA ALA A 96 -11.90 -2.48 27.81
C ALA A 96 -11.04 -3.31 26.84
N ALA A 97 -10.26 -2.66 25.98
CA ALA A 97 -9.41 -3.34 25.01
C ALA A 97 -8.03 -3.74 25.58
N ASP A 98 -7.42 -2.89 26.41
CA ASP A 98 -6.07 -3.01 26.95
C ASP A 98 -5.90 -2.11 28.20
N ALA A 99 -6.25 -2.65 29.37
CA ALA A 99 -6.15 -1.94 30.64
C ALA A 99 -4.70 -1.59 31.01
N ASP A 100 -3.74 -2.48 30.71
CA ASP A 100 -2.33 -2.25 30.99
C ASP A 100 -1.78 -1.07 30.19
N LEU A 101 -2.14 -0.96 28.90
CA LEU A 101 -1.78 0.20 28.08
C LEU A 101 -2.42 1.49 28.61
N TYR A 102 -3.66 1.43 29.11
CA TYR A 102 -4.31 2.60 29.70
C TYR A 102 -3.54 3.12 30.93
N GLU A 103 -3.12 2.22 31.81
CA GLU A 103 -2.31 2.57 32.99
C GLU A 103 -0.91 3.06 32.59
N GLU A 104 -0.27 2.41 31.62
CA GLU A 104 1.02 2.83 31.04
C GLU A 104 0.95 4.27 30.51
N LEU A 105 -0.12 4.62 29.78
CA LEU A 105 -0.33 5.97 29.28
C LEU A 105 -0.64 6.97 30.40
N SER A 106 -1.48 6.60 31.37
CA SER A 106 -1.85 7.46 32.49
C SER A 106 -0.63 7.79 33.38
N ALA A 107 0.28 6.83 33.57
CA ALA A 107 1.52 7.03 34.31
C ALA A 107 2.50 7.96 33.57
N ARG A 108 2.60 7.86 32.23
CA ARG A 108 3.51 8.70 31.43
C ARG A 108 2.97 10.09 31.15
N LEU A 109 1.65 10.23 31.08
CA LEU A 109 0.95 11.46 30.75
C LEU A 109 0.01 11.81 31.92
N PRO A 110 0.50 12.42 33.02
CA PRO A 110 -0.33 12.74 34.18
C PRO A 110 -1.58 13.58 33.86
N GLY A 111 -1.51 14.41 32.81
CA GLY A 111 -2.64 15.20 32.33
C GLY A 111 -3.80 14.38 31.75
N LEU A 112 -3.56 13.12 31.34
CA LEU A 112 -4.55 12.25 30.70
C LEU A 112 -5.83 12.09 31.53
N VAL A 113 -5.76 12.22 32.86
CA VAL A 113 -6.93 12.18 33.77
C VAL A 113 -7.98 13.23 33.44
N ASN A 114 -7.57 14.42 32.97
CA ASN A 114 -8.45 15.52 32.57
C ASN A 114 -8.44 15.77 31.04
N GLY A 115 -7.66 14.98 30.31
CA GLY A 115 -7.31 15.18 28.90
C GLY A 115 -5.91 15.76 28.75
N ALA A 116 -5.16 15.33 27.73
CA ALA A 116 -3.73 15.61 27.65
C ALA A 116 -3.37 16.73 26.66
N PHE A 117 -3.93 16.77 25.46
CA PHE A 117 -3.51 17.72 24.43
C PHE A 117 -4.69 18.34 23.72
N LEU A 118 -4.59 19.62 23.36
CA LEU A 118 -5.50 20.18 22.37
C LEU A 118 -5.16 19.58 21.01
N ILE A 119 -6.10 18.82 20.45
CA ILE A 119 -5.94 18.18 19.15
C ILE A 119 -6.15 19.18 18.03
N VAL A 120 -5.23 19.20 17.08
CA VAL A 120 -5.34 19.96 15.84
C VAL A 120 -5.46 18.97 14.67
N PRO A 121 -6.69 18.53 14.32
CA PRO A 121 -6.89 17.64 13.20
C PRO A 121 -6.83 18.41 11.87
N ALA A 122 -5.93 18.00 10.99
CA ALA A 122 -5.73 18.58 9.67
C ALA A 122 -5.86 17.49 8.59
N VAL A 123 -6.38 17.87 7.42
CA VAL A 123 -6.45 17.00 6.25
C VAL A 123 -5.73 17.70 5.10
N GLY A 124 -4.70 17.05 4.56
CA GLY A 124 -3.93 17.54 3.44
C GLY A 124 -4.79 17.71 2.18
N SER A 125 -4.56 18.82 1.48
CA SER A 125 -5.06 19.10 0.13
C SER A 125 -3.87 19.45 -0.78
N ARG A 126 -4.12 19.68 -2.07
CA ARG A 126 -3.08 20.11 -3.03
C ARG A 126 -2.84 21.61 -2.91
N GLU A 127 -2.38 22.02 -1.74
CA GLU A 127 -2.18 23.41 -1.32
C GLU A 127 -0.92 23.51 -0.45
N PRO A 128 -0.39 24.72 -0.21
CA PRO A 128 0.77 24.93 0.67
C PRO A 128 0.55 24.39 2.09
N LEU A 129 1.60 23.81 2.69
CA LEU A 129 1.53 23.19 4.02
C LEU A 129 1.16 24.23 5.10
N ALA A 130 1.74 25.43 5.00
CA ALA A 130 1.46 26.52 5.93
C ALA A 130 -0.04 26.81 6.02
N LEU A 131 -0.71 26.87 4.87
CA LEU A 131 -2.14 27.17 4.80
C LEU A 131 -2.99 26.07 5.43
N VAL A 132 -2.66 24.80 5.19
CA VAL A 132 -3.34 23.66 5.80
C VAL A 132 -3.21 23.69 7.33
N LEU A 133 -1.99 23.94 7.84
CA LEU A 133 -1.72 23.98 9.28
C LEU A 133 -2.38 25.17 9.98
N LEU A 134 -2.25 26.38 9.42
CA LEU A 134 -2.80 27.60 10.04
C LEU A 134 -4.32 27.57 10.08
N ARG A 135 -4.99 27.07 9.02
CA ARG A 135 -6.45 26.89 9.02
C ARG A 135 -6.89 25.84 10.06
N ALA A 136 -6.19 24.71 10.12
CA ALA A 136 -6.51 23.66 11.08
C ALA A 136 -6.33 24.13 12.53
N LEU A 137 -5.24 24.86 12.78
CA LEU A 137 -4.91 25.45 14.08
C LEU A 137 -5.96 26.49 14.48
N SER A 138 -6.29 27.45 13.62
CA SER A 138 -7.31 28.46 13.92
C SER A 138 -8.65 27.81 14.28
N LYS A 139 -9.06 26.79 13.51
CA LYS A 139 -10.29 26.05 13.77
C LYS A 139 -10.25 25.32 15.11
N ALA A 140 -9.14 24.64 15.43
CA ALA A 140 -8.98 23.93 16.70
C ALA A 140 -9.01 24.87 17.91
N LEU A 141 -8.28 26.00 17.85
CA LEU A 141 -8.26 27.00 18.91
C LEU A 141 -9.63 27.66 19.12
N SER A 142 -10.39 27.88 18.04
CA SER A 142 -11.75 28.43 18.12
C SER A 142 -12.72 27.53 18.91
N HIS A 143 -12.46 26.22 18.94
CA HIS A 143 -13.24 25.23 19.69
C HIS A 143 -12.60 24.86 21.04
N ALA A 144 -11.52 25.53 21.45
CA ALA A 144 -10.90 25.29 22.75
C ALA A 144 -11.88 25.66 23.89
N PRO A 145 -11.92 24.87 24.98
CA PRO A 145 -12.90 25.03 26.06
C PRO A 145 -12.81 26.39 26.80
N HIS A 146 -11.64 27.04 26.77
CA HIS A 146 -11.40 28.31 27.47
C HIS A 146 -10.90 29.40 26.51
N GLN A 147 -11.80 30.27 26.09
CA GLN A 147 -11.55 31.39 25.17
C GLN A 147 -10.95 32.62 25.89
N ARG A 148 -9.67 32.53 26.28
CA ARG A 148 -8.91 33.63 26.93
C ARG A 148 -8.48 34.72 25.93
N PRO A 149 -8.14 35.94 26.40
CA PRO A 149 -7.68 37.03 25.53
C PRO A 149 -6.50 36.65 24.63
N ALA A 150 -5.46 36.01 25.19
CA ALA A 150 -4.29 35.56 24.42
C ALA A 150 -4.66 34.56 23.29
N LEU A 151 -5.60 33.65 23.57
CA LEU A 151 -6.13 32.70 22.57
C LEU A 151 -6.90 33.43 21.46
N ARG A 152 -7.73 34.42 21.81
CA ARG A 152 -8.46 35.23 20.82
C ARG A 152 -7.54 36.05 19.93
N GLU A 153 -6.47 36.61 20.50
CA GLU A 153 -5.44 37.32 19.76
C GLU A 153 -4.70 36.39 18.79
N CYS A 154 -4.29 35.20 19.27
CA CYS A 154 -3.70 34.18 18.41
C CYS A 154 -4.64 33.78 17.26
N ILE A 155 -5.94 33.56 17.53
CA ILE A 155 -6.92 33.23 16.48
C ILE A 155 -7.02 34.36 15.44
N ALA A 156 -7.04 35.63 15.88
CA ALA A 156 -7.10 36.77 14.97
C ALA A 156 -5.84 36.87 14.08
N GLN A 157 -4.65 36.64 14.65
CA GLN A 157 -3.39 36.60 13.91
C GLN A 157 -3.37 35.44 12.89
N LEU A 158 -3.83 34.25 13.28
CA LEU A 158 -3.93 33.10 12.38
C LEU A 158 -4.89 33.35 11.22
N HIS A 159 -6.05 33.98 11.47
CA HIS A 159 -6.97 34.38 10.42
C HIS A 159 -6.34 35.38 9.44
N ALA A 160 -5.63 36.39 9.95
CA ALA A 160 -4.92 37.35 9.10
C ALA A 160 -3.88 36.65 8.21
N LEU A 161 -3.07 35.73 8.75
CA LEU A 161 -2.10 34.96 7.97
C LEU A 161 -2.76 34.05 6.93
N CYS A 162 -3.90 33.42 7.26
CA CYS A 162 -4.66 32.61 6.31
C CYS A 162 -5.18 33.47 5.15
N GLU A 163 -5.76 34.64 5.42
CA GLU A 163 -6.23 35.55 4.37
C GLU A 163 -5.11 36.01 3.43
N GLN A 164 -3.91 36.26 3.97
CA GLN A 164 -2.74 36.63 3.18
C GLN A 164 -2.35 35.50 2.21
N LEU A 165 -2.25 34.26 2.71
CA LEU A 165 -1.96 33.07 1.89
C LEU A 165 -3.01 32.81 0.83
N GLU A 166 -4.29 32.98 1.15
CA GLU A 166 -5.40 32.79 0.21
C GLU A 166 -5.42 33.84 -0.91
N ARG A 167 -4.93 35.05 -0.62
CA ARG A 167 -4.69 36.09 -1.64
C ARG A 167 -3.41 35.85 -2.45
N GLY A 168 -2.70 34.74 -2.23
CA GLY A 168 -1.48 34.37 -2.93
C GLY A 168 -0.23 35.09 -2.43
N GLN A 169 -0.28 35.72 -1.26
CA GLN A 169 0.91 36.31 -0.65
C GLN A 169 1.81 35.22 -0.08
N LEU A 170 3.13 35.38 -0.26
CA LEU A 170 4.10 34.47 0.31
C LEU A 170 4.19 34.69 1.81
N VAL A 171 3.85 33.66 2.59
CA VAL A 171 4.14 33.61 4.02
C VAL A 171 5.40 32.77 4.20
N PHE A 172 6.41 33.35 4.85
CA PHE A 172 7.65 32.64 5.17
C PHE A 172 7.37 31.51 6.16
N PRO A 173 7.99 30.32 6.01
CA PRO A 173 7.86 29.22 6.95
C PRO A 173 8.08 29.60 8.41
N ALA A 174 9.02 30.53 8.66
CA ALA A 174 9.32 31.04 9.99
C ALA A 174 8.09 31.68 10.68
N LEU A 175 7.27 32.44 9.94
CA LEU A 175 6.05 33.06 10.48
C LEU A 175 4.99 32.02 10.82
N ALA A 176 4.86 30.98 9.98
CA ALA A 176 3.92 29.89 10.25
C ALA A 176 4.34 29.09 11.48
N LEU A 177 5.64 28.85 11.65
CA LEU A 177 6.20 28.18 12.82
C LEU A 177 5.99 29.02 14.10
N GLU A 178 6.32 30.31 14.05
CA GLU A 178 6.11 31.24 15.17
C GLU A 178 4.64 31.27 15.61
N ALA A 179 3.71 31.29 14.67
CA ALA A 179 2.28 31.25 14.98
C ALA A 179 1.85 29.93 15.65
N ILE A 180 2.45 28.79 15.27
CA ILE A 180 2.21 27.49 15.92
C ILE A 180 2.77 27.49 17.35
N GLU A 181 3.96 28.06 17.56
CA GLU A 181 4.59 28.18 18.87
C GLU A 181 3.77 29.05 19.82
N GLN A 182 3.32 30.22 19.35
CA GLN A 182 2.46 31.13 20.11
C GLN A 182 1.14 30.46 20.49
N ALA A 183 0.55 29.71 19.56
CA ALA A 183 -0.66 28.93 19.86
C ALA A 183 -0.41 27.85 20.93
N ALA A 184 0.73 27.14 20.87
CA ALA A 184 1.08 26.14 21.87
C ALA A 184 1.27 26.77 23.26
N ALA A 185 1.92 27.93 23.34
CA ALA A 185 2.07 28.69 24.58
C ALA A 185 0.70 29.16 25.13
N ALA A 186 -0.16 29.73 24.28
CA ALA A 186 -1.48 30.21 24.69
C ALA A 186 -2.40 29.07 25.19
N VAL A 187 -2.27 27.86 24.64
CA VAL A 187 -2.96 26.66 25.13
C VAL A 187 -2.38 26.18 26.46
N HIS A 188 -1.05 26.12 26.58
CA HIS A 188 -0.37 25.67 27.79
C HIS A 188 -0.69 26.54 29.02
N ASP A 189 -0.82 27.86 28.84
CA ASP A 189 -1.19 28.77 29.93
C ASP A 189 -2.61 28.50 30.48
N SER A 190 -3.44 27.74 29.75
CA SER A 190 -4.76 27.30 30.18
C SER A 190 -4.67 26.01 31.03
N PRO A 191 -5.31 25.94 32.21
CA PRO A 191 -5.23 24.77 33.08
C PRO A 191 -5.86 23.55 32.39
N GLY A 192 -5.05 22.49 32.22
CA GLY A 192 -5.52 21.19 31.78
C GLY A 192 -4.89 20.62 30.50
N SER A 193 -4.11 21.39 29.73
CA SER A 193 -3.44 20.87 28.52
C SER A 193 -1.94 21.24 28.47
N PRO A 194 -1.00 20.30 28.54
CA PRO A 194 0.43 20.54 28.34
C PRO A 194 0.82 21.14 26.98
N GLY A 195 -0.03 21.07 25.95
CA GLY A 195 0.25 21.71 24.65
C GLY A 195 -0.65 21.24 23.50
N LEU A 196 -0.07 21.11 22.29
CA LEU A 196 -0.76 20.78 21.04
C LEU A 196 -0.37 19.41 20.51
N LEU A 197 -1.34 18.67 19.97
CA LEU A 197 -1.09 17.49 19.14
C LEU A 197 -1.67 17.71 17.74
N ILE A 198 -0.79 17.94 16.77
CA ILE A 198 -1.16 18.15 15.38
C ILE A 198 -1.21 16.78 14.69
N ILE A 199 -2.35 16.47 14.08
CA ILE A 199 -2.55 15.23 13.31
C ILE A 199 -2.91 15.60 11.89
N LEU A 200 -1.97 15.44 10.97
CA LEU A 200 -2.11 15.75 9.56
C LEU A 200 -2.35 14.47 8.75
N ASP A 201 -3.59 14.23 8.38
CA ASP A 201 -3.97 13.16 7.47
C ASP A 201 -3.72 13.55 6.00
N GLU A 202 -3.54 12.57 5.12
CA GLU A 202 -3.34 12.79 3.67
C GLU A 202 -2.17 13.75 3.33
N LEU A 203 -1.08 13.73 4.11
CA LEU A 203 0.13 14.55 3.87
C LEU A 203 0.65 14.38 2.43
N GLY A 204 0.43 13.21 1.82
CA GLY A 204 0.80 12.91 0.44
C GLY A 204 0.30 13.95 -0.58
N LYS A 205 -0.86 14.56 -0.37
CA LYS A 205 -1.40 15.60 -1.28
C LYS A 205 -0.63 16.92 -1.18
N VAL A 206 -0.20 17.28 0.03
CA VAL A 206 0.66 18.46 0.27
C VAL A 206 2.04 18.21 -0.35
N LEU A 207 2.56 17.00 -0.20
CA LEU A 207 3.81 16.57 -0.83
C LEU A 207 3.70 16.58 -2.37
N GLU A 208 2.61 16.11 -2.95
CA GLU A 208 2.35 16.23 -4.40
C GLU A 208 2.36 17.70 -4.87
N HIS A 209 1.77 18.60 -4.09
CA HIS A 209 1.77 20.04 -4.38
C HIS A 209 3.18 20.62 -4.32
N ALA A 210 3.94 20.35 -3.24
CA ALA A 210 5.31 20.80 -3.08
C ALA A 210 6.24 20.27 -4.20
N ALA A 211 6.01 19.02 -4.66
CA ALA A 211 6.76 18.43 -5.76
C ALA A 211 6.50 19.11 -7.11
N LEU A 212 5.28 19.64 -7.32
CA LEU A 212 4.90 20.37 -8.53
C LEU A 212 5.29 21.86 -8.49
N ASN A 213 5.53 22.41 -7.29
CA ASN A 213 5.88 23.81 -7.06
C ASN A 213 7.25 23.95 -6.36
N PRO A 214 8.35 23.50 -6.99
CA PRO A 214 9.69 23.55 -6.41
C PRO A 214 10.17 25.00 -6.27
N GLY A 215 9.96 25.57 -5.09
CA GLY A 215 10.18 26.99 -4.78
C GLY A 215 9.28 27.49 -3.65
N GLN A 216 8.16 26.81 -3.39
CA GLN A 216 7.38 26.98 -2.16
C GLN A 216 8.02 26.11 -1.07
N GLU A 217 8.54 26.73 0.00
CA GLU A 217 9.35 26.12 1.06
C GLU A 217 8.57 25.15 1.99
N ASP A 218 7.54 24.47 1.47
CA ASP A 218 6.63 23.60 2.24
C ASP A 218 7.36 22.43 2.91
N VAL A 219 8.33 21.84 2.20
CA VAL A 219 9.12 20.72 2.74
C VAL A 219 10.06 21.19 3.84
N PHE A 220 10.55 22.42 3.75
CA PHE A 220 11.38 23.04 4.78
C PHE A 220 10.54 23.35 6.03
N LEU A 221 9.31 23.88 5.87
CA LEU A 221 8.39 24.07 7.00
C LEU A 221 8.11 22.75 7.73
N LEU A 222 7.91 21.65 7.00
CA LEU A 222 7.70 20.34 7.63
C LEU A 222 8.91 19.88 8.45
N GLN A 223 10.12 20.15 7.96
CA GLN A 223 11.37 19.88 8.68
C GLN A 223 11.48 20.71 9.95
N GLU A 224 11.34 22.03 9.84
CA GLU A 224 11.43 22.96 10.97
C GLU A 224 10.39 22.63 12.04
N LEU A 225 9.15 22.31 11.64
CA LEU A 225 8.10 21.89 12.57
C LEU A 225 8.44 20.58 13.29
N ALA A 226 8.99 19.58 12.60
CA ALA A 226 9.40 18.33 13.22
C ALA A 226 10.56 18.53 14.21
N GLU A 227 11.53 19.36 13.86
CA GLU A 227 12.65 19.69 14.74
C GLU A 227 12.23 20.55 15.94
N HIS A 228 11.27 21.46 15.75
CA HIS A 228 10.70 22.25 16.82
C HIS A 228 9.88 21.37 17.76
N ALA A 229 9.04 20.47 17.24
CA ALA A 229 8.32 19.48 18.03
C ALA A 229 9.28 18.66 18.92
N ALA A 230 10.38 18.17 18.37
CA ALA A 230 11.41 17.43 19.11
C ALA A 230 12.12 18.23 20.21
N ARG A 231 12.21 19.56 20.05
CA ARG A 231 12.83 20.49 21.01
C ARG A 231 11.84 21.13 21.98
N SER A 232 10.54 20.92 21.78
CA SER A 232 9.51 21.50 22.64
C SER A 232 9.62 20.94 24.06
N GLU A 233 9.86 21.79 25.05
CA GLU A 233 9.92 21.36 26.47
C GLU A 233 8.68 21.84 27.22
N LYS A 234 8.55 23.15 27.39
CA LYS A 234 7.50 23.78 28.19
C LYS A 234 6.12 23.69 27.54
N HIS A 235 6.01 24.06 26.26
CA HIS A 235 4.76 24.02 25.48
C HIS A 235 4.86 22.85 24.51
N ALA A 236 4.40 21.67 24.92
CA ALA A 236 4.65 20.44 24.18
C ALA A 236 3.92 20.45 22.82
N ILE A 237 4.65 20.18 21.74
CA ILE A 237 4.10 20.05 20.39
C ILE A 237 4.38 18.62 19.90
N GLY A 238 3.31 17.87 19.62
CA GLY A 238 3.38 16.59 18.93
C GLY A 238 2.93 16.72 17.48
N LEU A 239 3.60 16.04 16.56
CA LEU A 239 3.28 16.04 15.13
C LEU A 239 3.11 14.61 14.61
N VAL A 240 1.89 14.25 14.20
CA VAL A 240 1.59 12.97 13.55
C VAL A 240 1.22 13.25 12.10
N VAL A 241 1.92 12.64 11.15
CA VAL A 241 1.60 12.72 9.72
C VAL A 241 1.20 11.35 9.18
N ILE A 242 0.20 11.30 8.31
CA ILE A 242 -0.33 10.03 7.77
C ILE A 242 -0.11 9.96 6.26
N LEU A 243 0.43 8.84 5.80
CA LEU A 243 0.84 8.63 4.42
C LEU A 243 0.41 7.26 3.89
N HIS A 244 0.05 7.20 2.60
CA HIS A 244 -0.32 5.92 1.96
C HIS A 244 0.89 5.07 1.54
N GLN A 245 2.04 5.72 1.37
CA GLN A 245 3.31 5.17 0.91
C GLN A 245 4.45 5.97 1.56
N ALA A 246 5.65 5.41 1.62
CA ALA A 246 6.83 6.11 2.14
C ALA A 246 7.11 7.41 1.35
N PHE A 247 7.69 8.41 2.04
CA PHE A 247 8.05 9.73 1.49
C PHE A 247 8.80 9.64 0.14
N GLU A 248 9.73 8.69 0.00
CA GLU A 248 10.54 8.46 -1.20
C GLU A 248 9.72 8.31 -2.49
N ARG A 249 8.52 7.71 -2.41
CA ARG A 249 7.69 7.47 -3.60
C ARG A 249 7.07 8.75 -4.16
N TYR A 250 6.84 9.76 -3.33
CA TYR A 250 6.39 11.08 -3.79
C TYR A 250 7.54 11.88 -4.41
N ALA A 251 8.76 11.70 -3.88
CA ALA A 251 9.97 12.34 -4.39
C ALA A 251 10.53 11.66 -5.67
N ALA A 252 9.99 10.51 -6.09
CA ALA A 252 10.54 9.71 -7.19
C ALA A 252 10.64 10.44 -8.54
N ARG A 253 9.85 11.51 -8.74
CA ARG A 253 9.87 12.35 -9.96
C ARG A 253 10.71 13.62 -9.82
N LEU A 254 11.24 13.90 -8.63
CA LEU A 254 12.06 15.08 -8.34
C LEU A 254 13.51 14.90 -8.77
N SER A 255 14.26 16.01 -8.82
CA SER A 255 15.69 15.96 -9.05
C SER A 255 16.43 15.24 -7.91
N PRO A 256 17.63 14.66 -8.14
CA PRO A 256 18.39 13.99 -7.09
C PRO A 256 18.70 14.87 -5.87
N GLN A 257 18.89 16.18 -6.07
CA GLN A 257 19.09 17.13 -4.97
C GLN A 257 17.84 17.24 -4.10
N GLN A 258 16.67 17.40 -4.72
CA GLN A 258 15.40 17.48 -4.00
C GLN A 258 15.06 16.15 -3.31
N GLN A 259 15.34 15.00 -3.93
CA GLN A 259 15.18 13.69 -3.28
C GLN A 259 16.00 13.59 -1.99
N ARG A 260 17.24 14.12 -1.98
CA ARG A 260 18.07 14.17 -0.77
C ARG A 260 17.48 15.07 0.31
N GLU A 261 16.96 16.25 -0.05
CA GLU A 261 16.28 17.12 0.93
C GLU A 261 15.07 16.41 1.55
N TRP A 262 14.27 15.70 0.75
CA TRP A 262 13.13 14.94 1.26
C TRP A 262 13.52 13.79 2.17
N ALA A 263 14.61 13.07 1.86
CA ALA A 263 15.14 12.01 2.69
C ALA A 263 15.61 12.54 4.06
N LYS A 264 16.18 13.75 4.12
CA LYS A 264 16.54 14.40 5.40
C LYS A 264 15.30 14.66 6.26
N VAL A 265 14.23 15.18 5.66
CA VAL A 265 12.97 15.44 6.38
C VAL A 265 12.38 14.14 6.91
N GLN A 266 12.31 13.07 6.09
CA GLN A 266 11.82 11.76 6.54
C GLN A 266 12.62 11.24 7.75
N GLY A 267 13.93 11.44 7.78
CA GLY A 267 14.78 11.04 8.91
C GLY A 267 14.48 11.75 10.25
N ARG A 268 13.64 12.80 10.26
CA ARG A 268 13.15 13.48 11.47
C ARG A 268 11.89 12.86 12.06
N PHE A 269 11.24 11.95 11.34
CA PHE A 269 10.02 11.29 11.78
C PHE A 269 10.32 9.85 12.21
N GLN A 270 9.74 9.42 13.33
CA GLN A 270 9.65 8.00 13.64
C GLN A 270 8.59 7.36 12.75
N ASP A 271 8.98 6.39 11.92
CA ASP A 271 8.03 5.65 11.08
C ASP A 271 7.30 4.57 11.88
N MET A 272 5.97 4.60 11.77
CA MET A 272 5.03 3.63 12.32
C MET A 272 4.34 2.91 11.15
N PRO A 273 4.90 1.79 10.68
CA PRO A 273 4.29 1.03 9.60
C PRO A 273 2.93 0.48 10.04
N PHE A 274 1.88 0.81 9.28
CA PHE A 274 0.50 0.43 9.56
C PHE A 274 0.05 -0.66 8.58
N LEU A 275 0.55 -1.87 8.83
CA LEU A 275 0.29 -3.06 8.03
C LEU A 275 -0.32 -4.14 8.91
N ALA A 276 -1.63 -4.38 8.76
CA ALA A 276 -2.31 -5.36 9.60
C ALA A 276 -1.75 -6.76 9.38
N SER A 277 -1.47 -7.50 10.45
CA SER A 277 -1.08 -8.91 10.41
C SER A 277 -2.27 -9.80 10.01
N THR A 278 -2.02 -11.05 9.59
CA THR A 278 -3.11 -11.97 9.20
C THR A 278 -4.04 -12.25 10.38
N GLU A 279 -3.47 -12.35 11.58
CA GLU A 279 -4.21 -12.46 12.84
C GLU A 279 -5.15 -11.27 13.05
N GLU A 280 -4.65 -10.04 12.90
CA GLU A 280 -5.45 -8.83 13.07
C GLU A 280 -6.61 -8.74 12.09
N LEU A 281 -6.39 -9.11 10.82
CA LEU A 281 -7.47 -9.17 9.84
C LEU A 281 -8.53 -10.20 10.22
N LEU A 282 -8.13 -11.39 10.69
CA LEU A 282 -9.08 -12.40 11.15
C LEU A 282 -9.87 -11.92 12.38
N HIS A 283 -9.22 -11.22 13.31
CA HIS A 283 -9.91 -10.57 14.43
C HIS A 283 -10.93 -9.54 13.97
N LEU A 284 -10.59 -8.69 13.00
CA LEU A 284 -11.52 -7.70 12.42
C LEU A 284 -12.71 -8.38 11.75
N VAL A 285 -12.48 -9.46 10.98
CA VAL A 285 -13.57 -10.25 10.37
C VAL A 285 -14.48 -10.85 11.44
N GLY A 286 -13.89 -11.50 12.44
CA GLY A 286 -14.66 -12.14 13.51
C GLY A 286 -15.42 -11.15 14.40
N ALA A 287 -14.94 -9.92 14.54
CA ALA A 287 -15.65 -8.86 15.25
C ALA A 287 -16.73 -8.16 14.39
N ALA A 288 -16.65 -8.27 13.07
CA ALA A 288 -17.65 -7.74 12.15
C ALA A 288 -18.92 -8.61 12.06
N ILE A 289 -18.78 -9.90 12.35
CA ILE A 289 -19.85 -10.89 12.27
C ILE A 289 -20.42 -11.09 13.67
N GLU A 290 -21.66 -10.64 13.87
CA GLU A 290 -22.37 -10.76 15.14
C GLU A 290 -23.29 -11.99 15.10
N PRO A 291 -22.98 -13.06 15.87
CA PRO A 291 -23.87 -14.19 15.98
C PRO A 291 -25.09 -13.82 16.85
N SER A 292 -26.28 -14.11 16.34
CA SER A 292 -27.56 -14.12 17.07
C SER A 292 -27.52 -15.21 18.17
N PRO A 293 -28.37 -15.15 19.23
CA PRO A 293 -28.35 -16.12 20.32
C PRO A 293 -28.27 -17.58 19.86
N ARG A 294 -27.51 -18.36 20.63
CA ARG A 294 -27.05 -19.71 20.27
C ARG A 294 -28.23 -20.61 19.90
N ILE A 295 -28.21 -21.11 18.67
CA ILE A 295 -29.03 -22.24 18.25
C ILE A 295 -28.27 -23.53 18.50
N ASP A 296 -28.96 -24.51 19.08
CA ASP A 296 -28.43 -25.83 19.39
C ASP A 296 -27.77 -26.48 18.15
N GLY A 297 -26.58 -27.03 18.35
CA GLY A 297 -25.81 -27.76 17.34
C GLY A 297 -24.96 -26.91 16.38
N LEU A 298 -25.31 -25.64 16.10
CA LEU A 298 -24.53 -24.80 15.18
C LEU A 298 -23.14 -24.50 15.74
N ALA A 299 -23.05 -24.18 17.04
CA ALA A 299 -21.77 -23.95 17.71
C ALA A 299 -20.86 -25.18 17.68
N ALA A 300 -21.43 -26.39 17.82
CA ALA A 300 -20.68 -27.64 17.73
C ALA A 300 -20.15 -27.89 16.30
N VAL A 301 -20.94 -27.56 15.27
CA VAL A 301 -20.48 -27.63 13.87
C VAL A 301 -19.34 -26.65 13.61
N ILE A 302 -19.43 -25.42 14.13
CA ILE A 302 -18.35 -24.43 14.00
C ILE A 302 -17.08 -24.93 14.69
N ALA A 303 -17.18 -25.42 15.92
CA ALA A 303 -16.05 -25.98 16.65
C ALA A 303 -15.42 -27.20 15.93
N ALA A 304 -16.25 -28.10 15.38
CA ALA A 304 -15.77 -29.25 14.62
C ALA A 304 -15.11 -28.86 13.28
N GLU A 305 -15.52 -27.75 12.66
CA GLU A 305 -14.88 -27.21 11.46
C GLU A 305 -13.51 -26.59 11.78
N THR A 306 -13.38 -25.87 12.89
CA THR A 306 -12.10 -25.26 13.31
C THR A 306 -11.11 -26.28 13.83
N MET A 307 -11.56 -27.33 14.53
CA MET A 307 -10.71 -28.47 14.89
C MET A 307 -10.10 -29.15 13.66
N ARG A 308 -10.90 -29.37 12.61
CA ARG A 308 -10.38 -29.92 11.35
C ARG A 308 -9.36 -28.99 10.67
N ALA A 309 -9.52 -27.67 10.77
CA ALA A 309 -8.50 -26.72 10.30
C ALA A 309 -7.19 -26.87 11.07
N GLN A 310 -7.27 -27.10 12.38
CA GLN A 310 -6.13 -27.31 13.27
C GLN A 310 -5.42 -28.64 12.97
N ASP A 311 -6.16 -29.73 12.74
CA ASP A 311 -5.62 -31.04 12.36
C ASP A 311 -4.84 -30.97 11.04
N LEU A 312 -5.34 -30.17 10.10
CA LEU A 312 -4.68 -29.87 8.83
C LEU A 312 -3.57 -28.82 8.91
N GLN A 313 -3.32 -28.27 10.11
CA GLN A 313 -2.28 -27.28 10.37
C GLN A 313 -2.41 -26.03 9.48
N LEU A 314 -3.64 -25.57 9.23
CA LEU A 314 -3.92 -24.43 8.36
C LEU A 314 -3.63 -23.07 9.00
N ALA A 315 -3.40 -23.04 10.32
CA ALA A 315 -3.10 -21.82 11.05
C ALA A 315 -1.81 -21.14 10.52
N PRO A 316 -1.76 -19.80 10.46
CA PRO A 316 -0.52 -19.07 10.23
C PRO A 316 0.55 -19.46 11.26
N ARG A 317 1.82 -19.51 10.82
CA ARG A 317 2.94 -19.98 11.66
C ARG A 317 3.15 -19.17 12.95
N ASP A 318 2.78 -17.90 12.92
CA ASP A 318 3.03 -16.95 14.00
C ASP A 318 1.92 -16.98 15.08
N ILE A 319 0.88 -17.82 14.91
CA ILE A 319 -0.28 -17.88 15.80
C ILE A 319 -0.33 -19.27 16.45
N ALA A 320 -0.49 -19.31 17.77
CA ALA A 320 -0.72 -20.56 18.51
C ALA A 320 -1.97 -21.28 17.98
N LYS A 321 -1.92 -22.61 17.89
CA LYS A 321 -2.97 -23.42 17.23
C LYS A 321 -4.34 -23.22 17.87
N GLU A 322 -4.39 -23.23 19.19
CA GLU A 322 -5.62 -23.06 19.97
C GLU A 322 -6.20 -21.66 19.76
N HIS A 323 -5.33 -20.64 19.72
CA HIS A 323 -5.75 -19.26 19.48
C HIS A 323 -6.29 -19.09 18.05
N ALA A 324 -5.61 -19.66 17.05
CA ALA A 324 -6.08 -19.64 15.66
C ALA A 324 -7.46 -20.30 15.52
N ALA A 325 -7.71 -21.43 16.19
CA ALA A 325 -9.01 -22.09 16.17
C ALA A 325 -10.13 -21.20 16.76
N GLN A 326 -9.85 -20.46 17.84
CA GLN A 326 -10.79 -19.52 18.45
C GLN A 326 -11.12 -18.35 17.52
N ILE A 327 -10.11 -17.77 16.87
CA ILE A 327 -10.29 -16.66 15.92
C ILE A 327 -11.11 -17.15 14.71
N LEU A 328 -10.77 -18.31 14.14
CA LEU A 328 -11.49 -18.87 13.00
C LEU A 328 -12.94 -19.21 13.34
N ALA A 329 -13.22 -19.65 14.57
CA ALA A 329 -14.59 -19.90 15.03
C ALA A 329 -15.43 -18.61 15.03
N ARG A 330 -14.83 -17.48 15.41
CA ARG A 330 -15.48 -16.16 15.36
C ARG A 330 -15.74 -15.67 13.94
N CYS A 331 -15.00 -16.16 12.95
CA CYS A 331 -15.21 -15.81 11.54
C CYS A 331 -16.38 -16.56 10.89
N ALA A 332 -17.00 -17.52 11.58
CA ALA A 332 -18.15 -18.25 11.05
C ALA A 332 -19.31 -17.29 10.72
N PRO A 333 -20.08 -17.52 9.64
CA PRO A 333 -20.13 -18.72 8.80
C PRO A 333 -19.22 -18.66 7.57
N LEU A 334 -18.09 -17.94 7.60
CA LEU A 334 -17.03 -18.15 6.60
C LEU A 334 -16.34 -19.48 6.86
N HIS A 335 -16.10 -20.26 5.80
CA HIS A 335 -15.28 -21.47 5.94
C HIS A 335 -13.85 -21.07 6.33
N PRO A 336 -13.13 -21.80 7.20
CA PRO A 336 -11.77 -21.41 7.61
C PRO A 336 -10.80 -21.20 6.46
N THR A 337 -10.92 -21.96 5.36
CA THR A 337 -10.12 -21.72 4.15
C THR A 337 -10.41 -20.37 3.49
N VAL A 338 -11.65 -19.89 3.54
CA VAL A 338 -12.01 -18.53 3.09
C VAL A 338 -11.37 -17.50 4.01
N SER A 339 -11.62 -17.58 5.32
CA SER A 339 -11.10 -16.62 6.30
C SER A 339 -9.59 -16.41 6.17
N LEU A 340 -8.84 -17.50 5.98
CA LEU A 340 -7.38 -17.47 5.84
C LEU A 340 -6.89 -16.83 4.53
N VAL A 341 -7.64 -16.91 3.42
CA VAL A 341 -7.23 -16.28 2.15
C VAL A 341 -7.66 -14.81 2.03
N LEU A 342 -8.69 -14.37 2.77
CA LEU A 342 -9.22 -12.99 2.68
C LEU A 342 -8.12 -11.95 2.89
N GLY A 343 -7.23 -12.17 3.85
CA GLY A 343 -6.16 -11.23 4.13
C GLY A 343 -5.22 -11.01 2.95
N ARG A 344 -4.84 -12.07 2.23
CA ARG A 344 -4.00 -11.95 1.02
C ARG A 344 -4.78 -11.37 -0.16
N LEU A 345 -6.03 -11.77 -0.32
CA LEU A 345 -6.89 -11.25 -1.37
C LEU A 345 -7.00 -9.73 -1.28
N PHE A 346 -7.37 -9.20 -0.11
CA PHE A 346 -7.62 -7.77 0.05
C PHE A 346 -6.38 -6.93 0.33
N ARG A 347 -5.26 -7.53 0.74
CA ARG A 347 -3.93 -6.88 0.73
C ARG A 347 -3.31 -6.78 -0.66
N SER A 348 -3.70 -7.66 -1.58
CA SER A 348 -3.21 -7.57 -2.95
C SER A 348 -3.67 -6.26 -3.60
N HIS A 349 -2.97 -5.80 -4.64
CA HIS A 349 -3.31 -4.58 -5.40
C HIS A 349 -4.74 -4.59 -6.00
N LEU A 350 -5.49 -5.67 -5.84
CA LEU A 350 -6.90 -5.81 -6.20
C LEU A 350 -7.84 -4.98 -5.31
N ALA A 351 -7.42 -4.58 -4.09
CA ALA A 351 -8.34 -4.02 -3.10
C ALA A 351 -7.70 -3.03 -2.11
N GLN A 352 -8.54 -2.12 -1.57
CA GLN A 352 -8.17 -1.22 -0.46
C GLN A 352 -8.30 -1.98 0.87
N ASN A 353 -7.35 -2.89 1.17
CA ASN A 353 -7.20 -3.66 2.43
C ASN A 353 -8.51 -3.91 3.22
N GLU A 354 -8.74 -3.16 4.28
CA GLU A 354 -9.88 -3.36 5.18
C GLU A 354 -11.18 -2.85 4.55
N ARG A 355 -11.14 -1.75 3.80
CA ARG A 355 -12.36 -1.21 3.14
C ARG A 355 -12.97 -2.20 2.17
N SER A 356 -12.15 -2.88 1.38
CA SER A 356 -12.63 -3.91 0.45
C SER A 356 -13.08 -5.19 1.16
N LEU A 357 -12.40 -5.56 2.26
CA LEU A 357 -12.82 -6.67 3.11
C LEU A 357 -14.20 -6.41 3.73
N PHE A 358 -14.43 -5.22 4.29
CA PHE A 358 -15.73 -4.85 4.87
C PHE A 358 -16.80 -4.64 3.80
N ALA A 359 -16.44 -4.14 2.61
CA ALA A 359 -17.35 -4.11 1.48
C ALA A 359 -17.80 -5.53 1.09
N PHE A 360 -16.89 -6.52 1.07
CA PHE A 360 -17.27 -7.92 0.85
C PHE A 360 -18.24 -8.44 1.92
N LEU A 361 -17.99 -8.17 3.20
CA LEU A 361 -18.85 -8.64 4.30
C LEU A 361 -20.24 -7.99 4.32
N SER A 362 -20.34 -6.71 3.95
CA SER A 362 -21.57 -5.92 4.05
C SER A 362 -22.35 -5.76 2.75
N SER A 363 -21.72 -5.97 1.59
CA SER A 363 -22.37 -5.76 0.31
C SER A 363 -23.43 -6.82 0.02
N SER A 364 -24.56 -6.38 -0.55
CA SER A 364 -25.64 -7.23 -1.05
C SER A 364 -25.45 -7.62 -2.52
N GLU A 365 -24.22 -7.60 -3.03
CA GLU A 365 -23.89 -7.99 -4.40
C GLU A 365 -24.26 -9.46 -4.67
N PRO A 366 -24.60 -9.83 -5.92
CA PRO A 366 -24.81 -11.22 -6.29
C PRO A 366 -23.59 -12.08 -5.91
N MET A 367 -23.83 -13.27 -5.36
CA MET A 367 -22.78 -14.20 -4.89
C MET A 367 -21.93 -13.69 -3.72
N GLY A 368 -22.20 -12.48 -3.21
CA GLY A 368 -21.56 -11.93 -2.02
C GLY A 368 -21.99 -12.60 -0.72
N PHE A 369 -21.31 -12.24 0.37
CA PHE A 369 -21.53 -12.87 1.67
C PHE A 369 -22.95 -12.67 2.22
N GLN A 370 -23.49 -11.44 2.15
CA GLN A 370 -24.88 -11.16 2.54
C GLN A 370 -25.90 -11.96 1.72
N SER A 371 -25.70 -12.02 0.40
CA SER A 371 -26.56 -12.81 -0.50
C SER A 371 -26.54 -14.29 -0.11
N TYR A 372 -25.38 -14.82 0.27
CA TYR A 372 -25.25 -16.18 0.79
C TYR A 372 -26.00 -16.39 2.11
N LEU A 373 -25.90 -15.44 3.06
CA LEU A 373 -26.63 -15.53 4.34
C LEU A 373 -28.15 -15.51 4.13
N GLN A 374 -28.64 -14.74 3.16
CA GLN A 374 -30.06 -14.63 2.85
C GLN A 374 -30.65 -15.88 2.18
N ARG A 375 -29.87 -16.59 1.36
CA ARG A 375 -30.34 -17.78 0.62
C ARG A 375 -30.12 -19.11 1.36
N THR A 376 -29.18 -19.15 2.29
CA THR A 376 -28.76 -20.39 2.96
C THR A 376 -29.54 -20.62 4.24
N ARG A 377 -29.99 -21.86 4.45
CA ARG A 377 -30.69 -22.29 5.66
C ARG A 377 -29.83 -23.24 6.49
N TRP A 378 -29.83 -23.02 7.80
CA TRP A 378 -29.32 -23.95 8.80
C TRP A 378 -30.38 -25.00 9.14
N SER A 379 -29.95 -26.26 9.24
CA SER A 379 -30.73 -27.35 9.84
C SER A 379 -29.78 -28.33 10.51
N SER A 380 -30.19 -28.95 11.61
CA SER A 380 -29.39 -29.96 12.33
C SER A 380 -29.17 -31.27 11.56
N LYS A 381 -29.60 -31.35 10.30
CA LYS A 381 -29.51 -32.55 9.42
C LYS A 381 -28.13 -32.71 8.74
N GLY A 382 -27.06 -32.34 9.42
CA GLY A 382 -25.67 -32.63 9.01
C GLY A 382 -25.03 -31.74 7.94
N LYS A 383 -25.78 -30.88 7.24
CA LYS A 383 -25.20 -29.93 6.25
C LYS A 383 -24.49 -28.79 6.95
N ARG A 384 -23.21 -28.56 6.62
CA ARG A 384 -22.40 -27.48 7.19
C ARG A 384 -22.55 -26.19 6.35
N PRO A 385 -23.14 -25.10 6.89
CA PRO A 385 -23.62 -23.99 6.07
C PRO A 385 -22.58 -22.88 5.87
N PHE A 386 -21.33 -23.24 5.52
CA PHE A 386 -20.24 -22.25 5.38
C PHE A 386 -20.14 -21.64 3.98
N TYR A 387 -19.81 -20.35 3.90
CA TYR A 387 -19.40 -19.69 2.65
C TYR A 387 -18.01 -20.19 2.22
N ARG A 388 -17.85 -20.70 1.00
CA ARG A 388 -16.65 -21.44 0.57
C ARG A 388 -15.87 -20.70 -0.52
N LEU A 389 -14.69 -21.22 -0.85
CA LEU A 389 -13.79 -20.64 -1.86
C LEU A 389 -14.41 -20.50 -3.27
N PRO A 390 -15.24 -21.44 -3.76
CA PRO A 390 -15.95 -21.25 -5.02
C PRO A 390 -16.91 -20.06 -4.99
N ASP A 391 -17.63 -19.84 -3.88
CA ASP A 391 -18.51 -18.68 -3.72
C ASP A 391 -17.71 -17.38 -3.76
N LEU A 392 -16.55 -17.35 -3.08
CA LEU A 392 -15.64 -16.21 -3.09
C LEU A 392 -15.11 -15.89 -4.49
N TYR A 393 -14.74 -16.92 -5.26
CA TYR A 393 -14.32 -16.76 -6.66
C TYR A 393 -15.43 -16.10 -7.49
N ASP A 394 -16.67 -16.60 -7.38
CA ASP A 394 -17.81 -16.09 -8.14
C ASP A 394 -18.16 -14.65 -7.75
N TYR A 395 -18.09 -14.30 -6.47
CA TYR A 395 -18.22 -12.93 -6.00
C TYR A 395 -17.18 -12.01 -6.65
N ILE A 396 -15.90 -12.36 -6.60
CA ILE A 396 -14.82 -11.51 -7.13
C ILE A 396 -14.97 -11.32 -8.63
N LEU A 397 -15.28 -12.41 -9.37
CA LEU A 397 -15.50 -12.35 -10.81
C LEU A 397 -16.69 -11.45 -11.16
N ALA A 398 -17.81 -11.59 -10.43
CA ALA A 398 -19.00 -10.76 -10.63
C ALA A 398 -18.76 -9.28 -10.31
N THR A 399 -18.04 -8.96 -9.23
CA THR A 399 -17.82 -7.57 -8.79
C THR A 399 -16.71 -6.86 -9.57
N MET A 400 -15.63 -7.57 -9.95
CA MET A 400 -14.48 -6.95 -10.64
C MET A 400 -14.57 -7.00 -12.16
N GLY A 401 -15.30 -7.98 -12.72
CA GLY A 401 -15.46 -8.16 -14.16
C GLY A 401 -14.12 -8.15 -14.92
N SER A 402 -14.07 -7.38 -16.00
CA SER A 402 -12.88 -7.31 -16.87
C SER A 402 -11.65 -6.64 -16.25
N VAL A 403 -11.83 -5.86 -15.17
CA VAL A 403 -10.72 -5.18 -14.47
C VAL A 403 -9.77 -6.20 -13.84
N LEU A 404 -10.29 -7.36 -13.43
CA LEU A 404 -9.53 -8.43 -12.79
C LEU A 404 -8.35 -8.92 -13.66
N TYR A 405 -8.55 -8.99 -14.97
CA TYR A 405 -7.57 -9.51 -15.93
C TYR A 405 -6.47 -8.49 -16.31
N ALA A 406 -6.70 -7.20 -16.10
CA ALA A 406 -5.71 -6.16 -16.38
C ALA A 406 -4.61 -6.04 -15.30
N GLN A 407 -4.76 -6.75 -14.18
CA GLN A 407 -3.93 -6.63 -12.99
C GLN A 407 -2.66 -7.50 -13.07
N LEU A 408 -1.74 -7.29 -12.13
CA LEU A 408 -0.46 -8.02 -12.05
C LEU A 408 -0.65 -9.55 -11.98
N GLN A 409 -1.76 -10.01 -11.38
CA GLN A 409 -2.13 -11.42 -11.26
C GLN A 409 -3.25 -11.84 -12.24
N GLY A 410 -3.61 -10.98 -13.20
CA GLY A 410 -4.70 -11.22 -14.15
C GLY A 410 -4.55 -12.50 -14.96
N LYS A 411 -3.31 -12.92 -15.27
CA LYS A 411 -3.03 -14.20 -15.94
C LYS A 411 -3.56 -15.39 -15.12
N ARG A 412 -3.31 -15.41 -13.81
CA ARG A 412 -3.77 -16.51 -12.94
C ARG A 412 -5.29 -16.57 -12.83
N TRP A 413 -5.97 -15.43 -12.85
CA TRP A 413 -7.43 -15.41 -12.92
C TRP A 413 -7.93 -15.96 -14.26
N ALA A 414 -7.29 -15.58 -15.37
CA ALA A 414 -7.60 -16.12 -16.69
C ALA A 414 -7.35 -17.63 -16.77
N GLU A 415 -6.29 -18.14 -16.12
CA GLU A 415 -6.01 -19.58 -16.04
C GLU A 415 -7.16 -20.35 -15.34
N ILE A 416 -7.79 -19.77 -14.32
CA ILE A 416 -8.94 -20.38 -13.66
C ILE A 416 -10.16 -20.37 -14.58
N ASP A 417 -10.45 -19.21 -15.19
CA ASP A 417 -11.57 -19.05 -16.11
C ASP A 417 -11.46 -19.99 -17.33
N GLU A 418 -10.26 -20.08 -17.90
CA GLU A 418 -9.95 -21.01 -19.00
C GLU A 418 -10.10 -22.46 -18.58
N ALA A 419 -9.60 -22.84 -17.38
CA ALA A 419 -9.76 -24.19 -16.87
C ALA A 419 -11.24 -24.56 -16.65
N VAL A 420 -12.07 -23.61 -16.20
CA VAL A 420 -13.53 -23.79 -16.09
C VAL A 420 -14.16 -23.96 -17.48
N ASN A 421 -13.78 -23.14 -18.46
CA ASN A 421 -14.31 -23.21 -19.83
C ASN A 421 -13.87 -24.47 -20.60
N ARG A 422 -12.76 -25.11 -20.19
CA ARG A 422 -12.28 -26.38 -20.74
C ARG A 422 -12.98 -27.61 -20.16
N LEU A 423 -13.83 -27.46 -19.14
CA LEU A 423 -14.58 -28.57 -18.58
C LEU A 423 -15.55 -29.15 -19.63
N PRO A 424 -15.73 -30.48 -19.69
CA PRO A 424 -16.69 -31.09 -20.59
C PRO A 424 -18.13 -30.64 -20.33
N PRO A 425 -19.02 -30.68 -21.34
CA PRO A 425 -20.43 -30.33 -21.16
C PRO A 425 -21.16 -31.15 -20.09
N GLN A 426 -20.72 -32.39 -19.84
CA GLN A 426 -21.29 -33.27 -18.81
C GLN A 426 -20.64 -33.09 -17.42
N CYS A 427 -19.89 -32.01 -17.19
CA CYS A 427 -19.21 -31.81 -15.92
C CYS A 427 -20.19 -31.63 -14.74
N THR A 428 -19.76 -32.09 -13.57
CA THR A 428 -20.54 -31.95 -12.32
C THR A 428 -20.31 -30.58 -11.69
N SER A 429 -21.25 -30.12 -10.87
CA SER A 429 -21.07 -28.86 -10.11
C SER A 429 -19.85 -28.92 -9.18
N LEU A 430 -19.53 -30.10 -8.66
CA LEU A 430 -18.36 -30.34 -7.80
C LEU A 430 -17.04 -30.17 -8.57
N GLN A 431 -16.96 -30.62 -9.83
CA GLN A 431 -15.79 -30.40 -10.69
C GLN A 431 -15.52 -28.91 -10.92
N VAL A 432 -16.57 -28.12 -11.20
CA VAL A 432 -16.45 -26.66 -11.33
C VAL A 432 -15.94 -26.02 -10.02
N GLN A 433 -16.50 -26.43 -8.88
CA GLN A 433 -16.06 -25.96 -7.57
C GLN A 433 -14.60 -26.35 -7.26
N LEU A 434 -14.18 -27.55 -7.66
CA LEU A 434 -12.80 -28.02 -7.53
C LEU A 434 -11.82 -27.16 -8.33
N VAL A 435 -12.11 -26.88 -9.60
CA VAL A 435 -11.27 -26.01 -10.44
C VAL A 435 -11.12 -24.62 -9.82
N LYS A 436 -12.23 -24.00 -9.39
CA LYS A 436 -12.22 -22.70 -8.70
C LYS A 436 -11.39 -22.76 -7.41
N THR A 437 -11.54 -23.81 -6.62
CA THR A 437 -10.82 -23.97 -5.34
C THR A 437 -9.32 -24.19 -5.52
N ILE A 438 -8.91 -25.04 -6.48
CA ILE A 438 -7.50 -25.25 -6.85
C ILE A 438 -6.89 -23.92 -7.31
N GLY A 439 -7.61 -23.19 -8.16
CA GLY A 439 -7.25 -21.87 -8.63
C GLY A 439 -7.02 -20.87 -7.51
N MET A 440 -8.03 -20.69 -6.63
CA MET A 440 -8.00 -19.76 -5.52
C MET A 440 -6.88 -20.08 -4.52
N LEU A 441 -6.67 -21.36 -4.18
CA LEU A 441 -5.55 -21.77 -3.33
C LEU A 441 -4.20 -21.61 -4.02
N GLY A 442 -4.10 -21.82 -5.34
CA GLY A 442 -2.89 -21.53 -6.10
C GLY A 442 -2.55 -20.03 -6.20
N LEU A 443 -3.59 -19.19 -6.21
CA LEU A 443 -3.47 -17.73 -6.28
C LEU A 443 -3.13 -17.12 -4.92
N LEU A 444 -3.89 -17.48 -3.88
CA LEU A 444 -3.91 -16.82 -2.58
C LEU A 444 -3.30 -17.64 -1.45
N GLY A 445 -3.13 -18.95 -1.64
CA GLY A 445 -2.57 -19.84 -0.64
C GLY A 445 -1.12 -19.51 -0.28
N ASP A 446 -0.73 -19.84 0.95
CA ASP A 446 0.66 -19.77 1.38
C ASP A 446 1.40 -21.08 1.07
N GLN A 447 2.71 -21.01 0.86
CA GLN A 447 3.48 -22.12 0.28
C GLN A 447 3.66 -23.35 1.20
N VAL A 448 3.10 -23.36 2.42
CA VAL A 448 3.37 -24.43 3.38
C VAL A 448 2.16 -25.34 3.61
N HIS A 449 1.05 -24.83 4.19
CA HIS A 449 -0.09 -25.68 4.58
C HIS A 449 -1.43 -25.30 3.92
N LEU A 450 -1.66 -24.03 3.60
CA LEU A 450 -2.84 -23.60 2.84
C LEU A 450 -2.60 -23.73 1.33
N LYS A 451 -2.41 -24.96 0.87
CA LYS A 451 -2.19 -25.32 -0.54
C LYS A 451 -3.27 -26.26 -1.03
N ALA A 452 -3.44 -26.37 -2.34
CA ALA A 452 -4.40 -27.29 -2.96
C ALA A 452 -3.97 -28.77 -2.84
N SER A 453 -3.74 -29.28 -1.64
CA SER A 453 -3.55 -30.72 -1.39
C SER A 453 -4.90 -31.45 -1.39
N ALA A 454 -4.91 -32.76 -1.59
CA ALA A 454 -6.15 -33.54 -1.55
C ALA A 454 -6.92 -33.33 -0.25
N ALA A 455 -6.23 -33.35 0.89
CA ALA A 455 -6.84 -33.15 2.20
C ALA A 455 -7.47 -31.76 2.36
N VAL A 456 -6.80 -30.70 1.88
CA VAL A 456 -7.31 -29.32 1.95
C VAL A 456 -8.46 -29.10 0.96
N LEU A 457 -8.42 -29.72 -0.22
CA LEU A 457 -9.52 -29.66 -1.19
C LEU A 457 -10.77 -30.36 -0.65
N SER A 458 -10.63 -31.57 -0.09
CA SER A 458 -11.73 -32.27 0.59
C SER A 458 -12.27 -31.44 1.75
N TYR A 459 -11.40 -30.83 2.56
CA TYR A 459 -11.82 -29.95 3.65
C TYR A 459 -12.57 -28.69 3.15
N ALA A 460 -12.06 -28.05 2.10
CA ALA A 460 -12.65 -26.82 1.55
C ALA A 460 -14.03 -27.02 0.93
N LEU A 461 -14.36 -28.23 0.45
CA LEU A 461 -15.58 -28.49 -0.31
C LEU A 461 -16.58 -29.42 0.38
N ALA A 462 -16.12 -30.39 1.19
CA ALA A 462 -17.02 -31.33 1.84
C ALA A 462 -17.90 -30.63 2.89
N ASP A 463 -19.22 -30.76 2.71
CA ASP A 463 -20.22 -30.14 3.57
C ASP A 463 -20.95 -31.14 4.48
N GLY A 464 -20.56 -32.42 4.39
CA GLY A 464 -21.09 -33.50 5.20
C GLY A 464 -22.43 -34.06 4.72
N LYS A 465 -23.00 -33.53 3.64
CA LYS A 465 -24.29 -33.99 3.12
C LYS A 465 -24.34 -34.10 1.60
N GLU A 466 -24.20 -32.98 0.89
CA GLU A 466 -24.27 -32.91 -0.57
C GLU A 466 -22.93 -33.24 -1.22
N VAL A 467 -21.84 -32.93 -0.53
CA VAL A 467 -20.47 -33.22 -0.97
C VAL A 467 -19.75 -33.99 0.13
N LYS A 468 -19.37 -35.22 -0.18
CA LYS A 468 -18.55 -36.07 0.70
C LYS A 468 -17.08 -36.02 0.31
N ALA A 469 -16.21 -36.39 1.25
CA ALA A 469 -14.76 -36.33 1.04
C ALA A 469 -14.29 -37.32 -0.04
N GLU A 470 -14.92 -38.49 -0.13
CA GLU A 470 -14.63 -39.54 -1.11
C GLU A 470 -14.98 -39.09 -2.54
N GLU A 471 -16.12 -38.39 -2.69
CA GLU A 471 -16.57 -37.82 -3.97
C GLU A 471 -15.58 -36.77 -4.47
N VAL A 472 -15.07 -35.91 -3.57
CA VAL A 472 -14.04 -34.92 -3.92
C VAL A 472 -12.78 -35.58 -4.48
N GLN A 473 -12.36 -36.70 -3.91
CA GLN A 473 -11.17 -37.42 -4.38
C GLN A 473 -11.40 -38.07 -5.75
N ALA A 474 -12.56 -38.69 -5.96
CA ALA A 474 -12.91 -39.30 -7.24
C ALA A 474 -12.96 -38.25 -8.37
N GLU A 475 -13.61 -37.12 -8.12
CA GLU A 475 -13.73 -36.02 -9.09
C GLU A 475 -12.36 -35.38 -9.39
N LEU A 476 -11.48 -35.28 -8.39
CA LEU A 476 -10.13 -34.76 -8.58
C LEU A 476 -9.28 -35.68 -9.49
N GLN A 477 -9.45 -37.00 -9.39
CA GLN A 477 -8.81 -37.94 -10.31
C GLN A 477 -9.32 -37.78 -11.74
N GLN A 478 -10.63 -37.58 -11.90
CA GLN A 478 -11.24 -37.33 -13.21
C GLN A 478 -10.73 -36.03 -13.85
N LEU A 479 -10.60 -34.94 -13.08
CA LEU A 479 -9.98 -33.69 -13.55
C LEU A 479 -8.52 -33.87 -14.00
N CYS A 480 -7.78 -34.79 -13.37
CA CYS A 480 -6.43 -35.14 -13.80
C CYS A 480 -6.43 -35.94 -15.10
N GLN A 481 -7.36 -36.88 -15.27
CA GLN A 481 -7.51 -37.65 -16.51
C GLN A 481 -7.86 -36.76 -17.70
N TRP A 482 -8.67 -35.72 -17.49
CA TRP A 482 -8.99 -34.72 -18.52
C TRP A 482 -7.88 -33.71 -18.79
N GLY A 483 -6.76 -33.76 -18.06
CA GLY A 483 -5.67 -32.80 -18.20
C GLY A 483 -6.09 -31.37 -17.86
N ILE A 484 -7.01 -31.20 -16.90
CA ILE A 484 -7.43 -29.91 -16.35
C ILE A 484 -6.65 -29.59 -15.08
N ALA A 485 -6.38 -30.60 -14.26
CA ALA A 485 -5.56 -30.49 -13.06
C ALA A 485 -4.31 -31.38 -13.16
N ILE A 486 -3.22 -30.99 -12.51
CA ILE A 486 -2.00 -31.79 -12.38
C ILE A 486 -1.53 -31.85 -10.92
N PHE A 487 -1.10 -33.01 -10.46
CA PHE A 487 -0.48 -33.17 -9.15
C PHE A 487 1.03 -32.92 -9.21
N ARG A 488 1.51 -31.87 -8.54
CA ARG A 488 2.94 -31.53 -8.46
C ARG A 488 3.57 -32.18 -7.23
N ARG A 489 4.24 -33.33 -7.40
CA ARG A 489 4.84 -34.12 -6.31
C ARG A 489 5.74 -33.31 -5.38
N HIS A 490 6.62 -32.46 -5.92
CA HIS A 490 7.54 -31.63 -5.14
C HIS A 490 6.84 -30.59 -4.23
N ARG A 491 5.60 -30.19 -4.55
CA ARG A 491 4.77 -29.31 -3.70
C ARG A 491 3.76 -30.10 -2.86
N GLY A 492 3.48 -31.35 -3.20
CA GLY A 492 2.38 -32.13 -2.62
C GLY A 492 1.03 -31.43 -2.79
N ALA A 493 0.79 -30.82 -3.95
CA ALA A 493 -0.41 -30.04 -4.24
C ALA A 493 -0.78 -30.11 -5.73
N TYR A 494 -2.07 -29.92 -6.00
CA TYR A 494 -2.65 -29.81 -7.32
C TYR A 494 -2.47 -28.39 -7.87
N SER A 495 -2.43 -28.27 -9.19
CA SER A 495 -2.42 -26.99 -9.92
C SER A 495 -3.23 -27.15 -11.19
N LEU A 496 -3.76 -26.04 -11.72
CA LEU A 496 -4.44 -26.06 -13.00
C LEU A 496 -3.42 -26.26 -14.13
N TRP A 497 -3.81 -27.01 -15.15
CA TRP A 497 -2.95 -27.39 -16.26
C TRP A 497 -3.18 -26.50 -17.48
N GLU A 498 -2.17 -25.72 -17.87
CA GLU A 498 -2.21 -24.78 -19.01
C GLU A 498 -2.05 -25.46 -20.38
N GLY A 499 -1.89 -26.80 -20.43
CA GLY A 499 -1.70 -27.54 -21.69
C GLY A 499 -0.27 -27.56 -22.23
N SER A 500 0.69 -26.93 -21.54
CA SER A 500 2.13 -26.93 -21.86
C SER A 500 2.94 -27.45 -20.68
N ASP A 501 3.81 -28.44 -20.93
CA ASP A 501 4.80 -28.94 -19.95
C ASP A 501 5.87 -27.89 -19.55
N VAL A 502 5.87 -26.73 -20.21
CA VAL A 502 6.88 -25.67 -20.04
C VAL A 502 6.23 -24.38 -19.54
N ASP A 503 6.56 -24.00 -18.30
CA ASP A 503 6.34 -22.66 -17.78
C ASP A 503 7.35 -21.69 -18.42
N LEU A 504 6.93 -21.06 -19.52
CA LEU A 504 7.77 -20.13 -20.29
C LEU A 504 8.28 -18.96 -19.45
N GLU A 505 7.52 -18.54 -18.45
CA GLU A 505 7.86 -17.39 -17.61
C GLU A 505 8.88 -17.78 -16.54
N GLU A 506 8.75 -18.96 -15.93
CA GLU A 506 9.80 -19.54 -15.08
C GLU A 506 11.09 -19.74 -15.87
N ARG A 507 11.02 -20.31 -17.08
CA ARG A 507 12.19 -20.48 -17.96
C ARG A 507 12.80 -19.15 -18.38
N PHE A 508 11.98 -18.14 -18.67
CA PHE A 508 12.43 -16.79 -18.99
C PHE A 508 13.16 -16.16 -17.79
N ARG A 509 12.60 -16.26 -16.57
CA ARG A 509 13.24 -15.73 -15.35
C ARG A 509 14.54 -16.47 -15.02
N GLN A 510 14.57 -17.79 -15.19
CA GLN A 510 15.79 -18.59 -15.03
C GLN A 510 16.85 -18.16 -16.05
N GLY A 511 16.48 -17.99 -17.32
CA GLY A 511 17.37 -17.45 -18.35
C GLY A 511 17.86 -16.04 -18.03
N LEU A 512 16.98 -15.16 -17.53
CA LEU A 512 17.34 -13.79 -17.14
C LEU A 512 18.37 -13.78 -16.00
N ARG A 513 18.24 -14.68 -15.02
CA ARG A 513 19.20 -14.84 -13.91
C ARG A 513 20.57 -15.35 -14.36
N GLN A 514 20.63 -16.04 -15.50
CA GLN A 514 21.89 -16.51 -16.08
C GLN A 514 22.58 -15.42 -16.92
N ILE A 515 21.90 -14.30 -17.20
CA ILE A 515 22.52 -13.14 -17.87
C ILE A 515 23.29 -12.35 -16.81
N ASP A 516 24.60 -12.19 -17.03
CA ASP A 516 25.41 -11.32 -16.19
C ASP A 516 25.00 -9.85 -16.40
N HIS A 517 24.29 -9.30 -15.42
CA HIS A 517 23.84 -7.91 -15.42
C HIS A 517 24.93 -6.90 -15.03
N SER A 518 26.13 -7.36 -14.64
CA SER A 518 27.27 -6.47 -14.38
C SER A 518 27.89 -5.93 -15.66
N VAL A 519 27.68 -6.60 -16.80
CA VAL A 519 28.20 -6.18 -18.11
C VAL A 519 27.16 -5.31 -18.82
N SER A 520 27.55 -4.07 -19.13
CA SER A 520 26.67 -3.16 -19.85
C SER A 520 26.47 -3.63 -21.30
N LEU A 521 25.30 -3.35 -21.87
CA LEU A 521 25.01 -3.64 -23.29
C LEU A 521 26.02 -2.95 -24.22
N ALA A 522 26.53 -1.77 -23.86
CA ALA A 522 27.58 -1.07 -24.60
C ALA A 522 28.87 -1.90 -24.65
N GLN A 523 29.34 -2.44 -23.51
CA GLN A 523 30.53 -3.30 -23.45
C GLN A 523 30.35 -4.61 -24.21
N LEU A 524 29.16 -5.22 -24.17
CA LEU A 524 28.88 -6.42 -24.96
C LEU A 524 28.94 -6.15 -26.47
N LEU A 525 28.43 -4.99 -26.90
CA LEU A 525 28.48 -4.57 -28.30
C LEU A 525 29.88 -4.19 -28.76
N GLU A 526 30.70 -3.55 -27.90
CA GLU A 526 32.11 -3.30 -28.22
C GLU A 526 32.90 -4.61 -28.38
N LYS A 527 32.64 -5.61 -27.54
CA LYS A 527 33.28 -6.94 -27.65
C LYS A 527 32.88 -7.69 -28.92
N GLN A 528 31.64 -7.53 -29.39
CA GLN A 528 31.10 -8.26 -30.54
C GLN A 528 31.30 -7.54 -31.88
N GLY A 529 31.61 -6.24 -31.87
CA GLY A 529 31.74 -5.44 -33.09
C GLY A 529 32.86 -4.42 -33.01
N ALA A 530 33.98 -4.71 -33.66
CA ALA A 530 35.01 -3.72 -33.96
C ALA A 530 34.46 -2.74 -35.01
N LEU A 531 33.81 -1.68 -34.57
CA LEU A 531 33.40 -0.58 -35.44
C LEU A 531 34.67 -0.01 -36.11
N GLN A 532 34.73 -0.08 -37.43
CA GLN A 532 35.90 0.36 -38.18
C GLN A 532 36.07 1.88 -38.10
N PRO A 533 37.31 2.39 -37.96
CA PRO A 533 37.58 3.83 -38.01
C PRO A 533 37.12 4.48 -39.32
N TYR A 534 36.59 5.70 -39.23
CA TYR A 534 36.18 6.47 -40.40
C TYR A 534 37.29 7.42 -40.83
N LEU A 535 37.82 7.23 -42.04
CA LEU A 535 38.87 8.08 -42.60
C LEU A 535 38.34 9.48 -42.93
N ALA A 536 39.07 10.53 -42.54
CA ALA A 536 38.81 11.91 -42.91
C ALA A 536 39.29 12.22 -44.35
N LYS A 537 38.67 11.58 -45.35
CA LYS A 537 39.09 11.61 -46.78
C LYS A 537 39.39 13.01 -47.32
N ARG A 538 38.57 14.01 -46.97
CA ARG A 538 38.76 15.40 -47.42
C ARG A 538 39.99 16.06 -46.77
N HIS A 539 40.30 15.74 -45.52
CA HIS A 539 41.52 16.24 -44.88
C HIS A 539 42.75 15.62 -45.54
N LEU A 540 42.75 14.30 -45.70
CA LEU A 540 43.82 13.57 -46.41
C LEU A 540 44.09 14.15 -47.81
N HIS A 541 43.05 14.43 -48.60
CA HIS A 541 43.21 15.01 -49.94
C HIS A 541 43.75 16.45 -49.91
N ARG A 542 43.50 17.23 -48.85
CA ARG A 542 43.92 18.64 -48.77
C ARG A 542 45.30 18.83 -48.17
N THR A 543 45.67 18.03 -47.18
CA THR A 543 46.90 18.21 -46.40
C THR A 543 47.92 17.09 -46.63
N GLY A 544 47.54 16.01 -47.30
CA GLY A 544 48.38 14.80 -47.45
C GLY A 544 48.52 13.99 -46.16
N THR A 545 48.01 14.46 -45.01
CA THR A 545 48.14 13.77 -43.73
C THR A 545 46.94 12.87 -43.45
N LEU A 546 47.20 11.61 -43.10
CA LEU A 546 46.16 10.66 -42.72
C LEU A 546 45.58 11.00 -41.34
N ARG A 547 44.25 11.09 -41.29
CA ARG A 547 43.49 11.36 -40.07
C ARG A 547 42.19 10.56 -40.05
N TYR A 548 41.77 10.05 -38.89
CA TYR A 548 40.56 9.22 -38.75
C TYR A 548 39.72 9.57 -37.52
N PHE A 549 38.46 9.12 -37.54
CA PHE A 549 37.52 9.15 -36.41
C PHE A 549 37.32 7.73 -35.87
N ALA A 550 37.54 7.55 -34.57
CA ALA A 550 37.34 6.26 -33.90
C ALA A 550 35.91 6.20 -33.32
N PRO A 551 35.03 5.32 -33.82
CA PRO A 551 33.72 5.13 -33.24
C PRO A 551 33.82 4.40 -31.88
N ARG A 552 33.07 4.87 -30.88
CA ARG A 552 32.95 4.24 -29.56
C ARG A 552 31.48 4.00 -29.23
N ILE A 553 31.15 2.87 -28.59
CA ILE A 553 29.77 2.56 -28.19
C ILE A 553 29.64 2.84 -26.70
N THR A 554 28.72 3.70 -26.30
CA THR A 554 28.56 4.10 -24.89
C THR A 554 27.10 4.24 -24.50
N THR A 555 26.84 4.42 -23.20
CA THR A 555 25.51 4.75 -22.68
C THR A 555 25.31 6.27 -22.69
N LEU A 556 24.06 6.71 -22.52
CA LEU A 556 23.76 8.15 -22.47
C LEU A 556 24.40 8.82 -21.23
N GLU A 557 24.47 8.08 -20.12
CA GLU A 557 25.05 8.52 -18.85
C GLU A 557 26.56 8.79 -18.98
N ASN A 558 27.28 7.94 -19.73
CA ASN A 558 28.73 8.01 -19.86
C ASN A 558 29.20 8.78 -21.11
N LEU A 559 28.27 9.43 -21.83
CA LEU A 559 28.56 10.08 -23.11
C LEU A 559 29.65 11.17 -22.99
N VAL A 560 29.56 11.99 -21.94
CA VAL A 560 30.50 13.11 -21.72
C VAL A 560 31.90 12.58 -21.42
N GLU A 561 32.00 11.62 -20.51
CA GLU A 561 33.25 10.98 -20.12
C GLU A 561 33.91 10.23 -21.30
N THR A 562 33.12 9.50 -22.08
CA THR A 562 33.61 8.78 -23.27
C THR A 562 34.09 9.74 -24.35
N ALA A 563 33.44 10.89 -24.52
CA ALA A 563 33.83 11.93 -25.47
C ALA A 563 35.10 12.69 -25.06
N GLN A 564 35.41 12.74 -23.76
CA GLN A 564 36.60 13.37 -23.21
C GLN A 564 37.78 12.40 -23.06
N SER A 565 37.52 11.10 -23.16
CA SER A 565 38.54 10.06 -23.03
C SER A 565 39.59 10.15 -24.15
N PRO A 566 40.89 10.02 -23.84
CA PRO A 566 41.97 10.17 -24.83
C PRO A 566 41.80 9.21 -26.02
N LEU A 567 42.19 9.69 -27.19
CA LEU A 567 42.19 8.91 -28.43
C LEU A 567 43.49 8.12 -28.53
N GLU A 568 43.40 6.87 -28.94
CA GLU A 568 44.57 6.06 -29.24
C GLU A 568 45.13 6.45 -30.61
N GLY A 569 46.39 6.89 -30.64
CA GLY A 569 47.18 7.15 -31.84
C GLY A 569 47.31 8.65 -32.22
N PRO A 570 48.48 9.08 -32.72
CA PRO A 570 48.79 10.49 -33.01
C PRO A 570 47.99 11.09 -34.16
N THR A 571 47.30 10.26 -34.96
CA THR A 571 46.54 10.64 -36.16
C THR A 571 45.02 10.70 -35.95
N ALA A 572 44.51 10.40 -34.75
CA ALA A 572 43.08 10.49 -34.46
C ALA A 572 42.62 11.96 -34.37
N LEU A 573 41.45 12.29 -34.95
CA LEU A 573 40.88 13.65 -34.91
C LEU A 573 39.87 13.84 -33.77
N SER A 574 38.93 12.90 -33.61
CA SER A 574 37.94 12.90 -32.54
C SER A 574 37.30 11.52 -32.37
N SER A 575 36.66 11.29 -31.22
CA SER A 575 35.80 10.13 -30.99
C SER A 575 34.41 10.37 -31.59
N LEU A 576 33.78 9.31 -32.10
CA LEU A 576 32.41 9.35 -32.58
C LEU A 576 31.56 8.40 -31.71
N CYS A 577 30.83 8.97 -30.75
CA CYS A 577 30.09 8.19 -29.76
C CYS A 577 28.72 7.74 -30.29
N TRP A 578 28.47 6.44 -30.30
CA TRP A 578 27.17 5.84 -30.56
C TRP A 578 26.51 5.50 -29.23
N THR A 579 25.36 6.13 -28.93
CA THR A 579 24.65 5.90 -27.68
C THR A 579 23.67 4.74 -27.81
N VAL A 580 23.77 3.77 -26.89
CA VAL A 580 22.80 2.68 -26.78
C VAL A 580 21.82 3.02 -25.67
N ARG A 581 20.54 3.03 -26.01
CA ARG A 581 19.47 3.29 -25.05
C ARG A 581 18.84 1.97 -24.64
N THR A 582 19.14 1.51 -23.44
CA THR A 582 18.38 0.41 -22.81
C THR A 582 16.99 0.96 -22.46
N ARG A 583 15.99 0.70 -23.32
CA ARG A 583 14.60 0.90 -22.88
C ARG A 583 14.32 -0.19 -21.84
N ARG A 584 14.28 0.17 -20.55
CA ARG A 584 13.53 -0.63 -19.58
C ARG A 584 12.12 -0.84 -20.16
N PRO A 585 11.55 -2.05 -20.09
CA PRO A 585 10.26 -2.33 -20.69
C PRO A 585 9.18 -1.49 -20.01
N SER A 586 8.84 -0.35 -20.60
CA SER A 586 7.63 0.38 -20.27
C SER A 586 6.44 -0.45 -20.75
N ARG A 587 5.62 -0.94 -19.82
CA ARG A 587 4.43 -1.79 -20.02
C ARG A 587 3.29 -1.12 -20.81
N ARG A 588 3.52 -0.58 -22.01
CA ARG A 588 2.42 -0.17 -22.90
C ARG A 588 2.72 -0.58 -24.35
N PRO A 589 1.90 -1.45 -24.97
CA PRO A 589 1.95 -1.65 -26.40
C PRO A 589 1.32 -0.42 -27.05
N ARG A 590 2.13 0.52 -27.54
CA ARG A 590 1.62 1.51 -28.50
C ARG A 590 1.46 0.78 -29.84
N ARG A 591 0.20 0.64 -30.28
CA ARG A 591 -0.18 0.24 -31.65
C ARG A 591 0.76 0.89 -32.66
N TRP A 592 1.39 0.06 -33.49
CA TRP A 592 2.14 0.51 -34.65
C TRP A 592 1.17 1.12 -35.66
N ARG A 593 0.93 2.44 -35.59
CA ARG A 593 0.47 3.19 -36.77
C ARG A 593 1.70 3.50 -37.60
N ARG A 594 1.73 2.98 -38.84
CA ARG A 594 2.70 3.41 -39.88
C ARG A 594 2.63 4.94 -40.01
N PRO A 595 3.72 5.69 -39.80
CA PRO A 595 3.78 7.09 -40.20
C PRO A 595 4.00 7.19 -41.71
N PRO A 596 3.58 8.28 -42.37
CA PRO A 596 3.84 8.49 -43.79
C PRO A 596 5.34 8.61 -44.02
N ALA A 597 5.78 8.15 -45.19
CA ALA A 597 7.15 8.24 -45.65
C ALA A 597 7.57 9.70 -45.85
N THR A 598 8.02 10.37 -44.80
CA THR A 598 8.95 11.52 -44.80
C THR A 598 9.15 11.98 -43.35
N SER A 599 10.18 11.51 -42.66
CA SER A 599 10.78 12.31 -41.58
C SER A 599 12.25 11.96 -41.42
N LYS A 600 13.09 13.00 -41.51
CA LYS A 600 14.53 12.94 -41.40
C LYS A 600 14.92 12.42 -40.02
N ARG A 601 15.69 11.33 -39.94
CA ARG A 601 16.35 10.88 -38.71
C ARG A 601 17.30 12.00 -38.24
N ARG A 602 17.03 12.56 -37.06
CA ARG A 602 17.92 13.52 -36.40
C ARG A 602 18.98 12.72 -35.64
N VAL A 603 20.20 12.69 -36.16
CA VAL A 603 21.40 12.23 -35.44
C VAL A 603 21.98 13.46 -34.78
N GLU A 604 21.93 13.56 -33.45
CA GLU A 604 22.64 14.60 -32.73
C GLU A 604 24.11 14.21 -32.63
N ARG A 605 24.96 14.90 -33.40
CA ARG A 605 26.42 14.77 -33.36
C ARG A 605 26.96 15.89 -32.49
N CYS A 606 27.53 15.58 -31.33
CA CYS A 606 28.39 16.50 -30.60
C CYS A 606 29.84 16.23 -30.97
N CYS A 607 30.54 17.26 -31.47
CA CYS A 607 32.00 17.27 -31.63
C CYS A 607 32.56 18.28 -30.62
N SER A 608 33.39 17.82 -29.69
CA SER A 608 34.18 18.67 -28.79
C SER A 608 35.64 18.64 -29.25
N SER A 609 36.22 19.81 -29.57
CA SER A 609 37.65 19.98 -29.87
C SER A 609 38.38 20.55 -28.64
N PRO A 610 39.58 20.07 -28.27
CA PRO A 610 40.46 20.77 -27.34
C PRO A 610 41.12 21.94 -28.09
N SER A 611 40.92 23.16 -27.64
CA SER A 611 41.46 24.37 -28.27
C SER A 611 42.95 24.53 -27.95
N HIS A 612 43.83 24.28 -28.92
CA HIS A 612 45.15 24.91 -28.99
C HIS A 612 45.25 25.67 -30.32
N GLY A 613 45.26 27.01 -30.22
CA GLY A 613 45.75 28.01 -31.17
C GLY A 613 45.33 27.94 -32.66
N ILE A 614 44.21 28.58 -33.04
CA ILE A 614 43.95 29.11 -34.40
C ILE A 614 43.08 30.40 -34.28
N PRO A 615 43.32 31.50 -35.03
CA PRO A 615 42.61 32.77 -34.87
C PRO A 615 41.14 32.74 -35.35
N PRO A 616 40.26 33.62 -34.84
CA PRO A 616 38.82 33.56 -35.06
C PRO A 616 38.41 34.27 -36.36
N ALA A 617 38.56 33.59 -37.50
CA ALA A 617 37.98 34.07 -38.75
C ALA A 617 37.58 32.92 -39.68
N CYS A 618 36.57 32.12 -39.30
CA CYS A 618 35.71 31.36 -40.25
C CYS A 618 34.58 30.55 -39.57
N ALA A 619 34.00 31.00 -38.45
CA ALA A 619 32.92 30.28 -37.76
C ALA A 619 31.51 30.48 -38.39
N ARG A 620 31.40 30.64 -39.72
CA ARG A 620 30.11 30.72 -40.43
C ARG A 620 30.17 29.96 -41.76
N ARG A 621 29.94 28.65 -41.74
CA ARG A 621 29.26 27.83 -42.79
C ARG A 621 29.53 26.34 -42.60
N TRP A 622 28.81 25.69 -41.70
CA TRP A 622 28.66 24.23 -41.70
C TRP A 622 27.21 23.85 -41.38
N ARG A 623 26.33 24.10 -42.35
CA ARG A 623 25.08 23.35 -42.52
C ARG A 623 25.08 22.88 -43.97
N ARG A 624 24.84 21.58 -44.17
CA ARG A 624 24.82 20.82 -45.44
C ARG A 624 26.15 20.19 -45.84
N CYS A 625 26.34 18.96 -45.38
CA CYS A 625 26.57 17.77 -46.20
C CYS A 625 26.03 16.57 -45.41
#